data_AF-A0A923YHH1-F1
#
_entry.id   AF-A0A923YHH1-F1
#
_cell.length_a   1.000
_cell.length_b   1.000
_cell.length_c   1.000
_cell.angle_alpha   90.00
_cell.angle_beta   90.00
_cell.angle_gamma   90.00
#
_symmetry.space_group_name_H-M   'P 1'
#
loop_
_entity.id
_entity.type
_entity.pdbx_description
1 polymer ?
#
loop_
_entity_poly.entity_id
_entity_poly.type
_entity_poly.pdbx_seq_one_letter_code
_entity_poly.pdbx_strand_id
1 'polypeptide(L)'
;MIKNIPNFITCLNLFFGCLGLMLLVNGSPASAAFCIWTAAVCDFFDGFAARAVKAESPMGKELDSLADVVSFGVLPAFLWFYYILQSVQPGASFTEIPVG
;
A
#
# COMPACT_ATOMS: atom_id res chain seq x y z
N MET A 1 -19.96 -16.21 -6.26
CA MET A 1 -18.51 -16.36 -6.51
C MET A 1 -17.93 -15.20 -7.33
N ILE A 2 -18.49 -14.85 -8.50
CA ILE A 2 -17.99 -13.77 -9.38
C ILE A 2 -18.05 -12.36 -8.75
N LYS A 3 -18.95 -12.12 -7.77
CA LYS A 3 -19.07 -10.85 -7.03
C LYS A 3 -17.91 -10.55 -6.07
N ASN A 4 -17.04 -11.52 -5.75
CA ASN A 4 -15.93 -11.33 -4.82
C ASN A 4 -14.59 -11.04 -5.51
N ILE A 5 -14.56 -11.04 -6.85
CA ILE A 5 -13.35 -10.77 -7.63
C ILE A 5 -12.79 -9.36 -7.34
N PRO A 6 -13.61 -8.29 -7.28
CA PRO A 6 -13.10 -6.95 -6.96
C PRO A 6 -12.45 -6.93 -5.58
N ASN A 7 -13.15 -7.43 -4.55
CA ASN A 7 -12.63 -7.47 -3.18
C ASN A 7 -11.31 -8.26 -3.04
N PHE A 8 -11.10 -9.30 -3.86
CA PHE A 8 -9.82 -10.02 -3.85
C PHE A 8 -8.68 -9.16 -4.43
N ILE A 9 -8.95 -8.39 -5.48
CA ILE A 9 -7.97 -7.47 -6.06
C ILE A 9 -7.70 -6.31 -5.09
N THR A 10 -8.70 -5.81 -4.37
CA THR A 10 -8.52 -4.83 -3.29
C THR A 10 -7.63 -5.38 -2.18
N CYS A 11 -7.81 -6.64 -1.78
CA CYS A 11 -6.90 -7.30 -0.83
C CYS A 11 -5.46 -7.40 -1.35
N LEU A 12 -5.27 -7.54 -2.68
CA LEU A 12 -3.92 -7.50 -3.27
C LEU A 12 -3.32 -6.10 -3.21
N ASN A 13 -4.10 -5.04 -3.49
CA ASN A 13 -3.69 -3.65 -3.28
C ASN A 13 -3.19 -3.48 -1.83
N LEU A 14 -4.02 -3.84 -0.84
CA LEU A 14 -3.67 -3.76 0.57
C LEU A 14 -2.42 -4.59 0.93
N PHE A 15 -2.29 -5.80 0.36
CA PHE A 15 -1.13 -6.66 0.56
C PHE A 15 0.16 -5.99 0.06
N PHE A 16 0.15 -5.38 -1.13
CA PHE A 16 1.31 -4.65 -1.65
C PHE A 16 1.63 -3.40 -0.84
N GLY A 17 0.63 -2.69 -0.32
CA GLY A 17 0.83 -1.59 0.63
C GLY A 17 1.58 -2.04 1.89
N CYS A 18 1.12 -3.12 2.53
CA CYS A 18 1.77 -3.69 3.72
C CYS A 18 3.16 -4.28 3.43
N LEU A 19 3.32 -4.97 2.29
CA LEU A 19 4.60 -5.53 1.85
C LEU A 19 5.62 -4.41 1.61
N GLY A 20 5.20 -3.32 0.97
CA GLY A 20 6.02 -2.14 0.73
C GLY A 20 6.51 -1.52 2.03
N LEU A 21 5.64 -1.44 3.06
CA LEU A 21 6.03 -0.97 4.40
C LEU A 21 7.10 -1.85 5.02
N MET A 22 6.93 -3.18 4.97
CA MET A 22 7.96 -4.10 5.44
C MET A 22 9.29 -3.92 4.70
N LEU A 23 9.26 -3.83 3.37
CA LEU A 23 10.48 -3.67 2.56
C LEU A 23 11.18 -2.35 2.86
N LEU A 24 10.42 -1.29 3.09
CA LEU A 24 10.94 0.02 3.47
C LEU A 24 11.64 -0.03 4.85
N VAL A 25 11.01 -0.69 5.83
CA VAL A 25 11.61 -0.88 7.17
C VAL A 25 12.89 -1.71 7.10
N ASN A 26 12.97 -2.67 6.17
CA ASN A 26 14.18 -3.46 5.88
C ASN A 26 15.24 -2.68 5.05
N GLY A 27 15.07 -1.37 4.84
CA GLY A 27 16.06 -0.53 4.15
C GLY A 27 16.04 -0.64 2.63
N SER A 28 14.96 -1.14 2.04
CA SER A 28 14.80 -1.27 0.58
C SER A 28 13.75 -0.28 0.03
N PRO A 29 14.04 1.04 0.01
CA PRO A 29 13.09 2.06 -0.43
C PRO A 29 12.71 1.94 -1.92
N ALA A 30 13.61 1.44 -2.77
CA ALA A 30 13.32 1.19 -4.18
C ALA A 30 12.25 0.10 -4.36
N SER A 31 12.36 -0.99 -3.61
CA SER A 31 11.36 -2.07 -3.62
C SER A 31 10.03 -1.62 -3.04
N ALA A 32 10.05 -0.78 -2.00
CA ALA A 32 8.84 -0.15 -1.46
C ALA A 32 8.14 0.75 -2.48
N ALA A 33 8.89 1.56 -3.24
CA ALA A 33 8.34 2.37 -4.32
C ALA A 33 7.72 1.52 -5.44
N PHE A 34 8.36 0.40 -5.79
CA PHE A 34 7.79 -0.57 -6.73
C PHE A 34 6.47 -1.15 -6.21
N CYS A 35 6.35 -1.40 -4.89
CA CYS A 35 5.12 -1.88 -4.28
C CYS A 35 3.96 -0.88 -4.40
N ILE A 36 4.23 0.43 -4.23
CA ILE A 36 3.23 1.50 -4.47
C ILE A 36 2.73 1.44 -5.91
N TRP A 37 3.64 1.27 -6.87
CA TRP A 37 3.28 1.19 -8.28
C TRP A 37 2.42 -0.05 -8.58
N THR A 38 2.79 -1.22 -8.05
CA THR A 38 1.95 -2.43 -8.19
C THR A 38 0.60 -2.32 -7.49
N ALA A 39 0.55 -1.64 -6.34
CA ALA A 39 -0.70 -1.36 -5.63
C ALA A 39 -1.64 -0.48 -6.47
N ALA A 40 -1.13 0.56 -7.13
CA ALA A 40 -1.88 1.39 -8.07
C ALA A 40 -2.44 0.62 -9.27
N VAL A 41 -1.67 -0.35 -9.78
CA VAL A 41 -2.16 -1.22 -10.85
C VAL A 41 -3.29 -2.11 -10.35
N CYS A 42 -3.15 -2.72 -9.16
CA CYS A 42 -4.21 -3.53 -8.55
C CYS A 42 -5.49 -2.72 -8.31
N ASP A 43 -5.37 -1.53 -7.72
CA ASP A 43 -6.47 -0.60 -7.47
C ASP A 43 -7.28 -0.30 -8.73
N PHE A 44 -6.57 0.06 -9.81
CA PHE A 44 -7.19 0.32 -11.10
C PHE A 44 -7.97 -0.91 -11.63
N PHE A 45 -7.42 -2.11 -11.47
CA PHE A 45 -8.09 -3.35 -11.90
C PHE A 45 -9.29 -3.70 -11.03
N ASP A 46 -9.25 -3.44 -9.73
CA ASP A 46 -10.39 -3.68 -8.84
C ASP A 46 -11.56 -2.75 -9.20
N GLY A 47 -11.28 -1.46 -9.41
CA GLY A 47 -12.30 -0.48 -9.76
C GLY A 47 -12.90 -0.76 -11.13
N PHE A 48 -12.07 -1.26 -12.07
CA PHE A 48 -12.55 -1.73 -13.37
C PHE A 48 -13.43 -2.98 -13.24
N ALA A 49 -13.01 -3.97 -12.44
CA ALA A 49 -13.77 -5.20 -12.21
C ALA A 49 -15.10 -4.94 -11.48
N ALA A 50 -15.13 -4.07 -10.48
CA ALA A 50 -16.34 -3.68 -9.76
C ALA A 50 -17.39 -3.07 -10.70
N ARG A 51 -16.96 -2.16 -11.59
CA ARG A 51 -17.81 -1.53 -12.61
C ARG A 51 -18.29 -2.54 -13.66
N ALA A 52 -17.42 -3.44 -14.12
CA ALA A 52 -17.76 -4.44 -15.12
C ALA A 52 -18.79 -5.46 -14.63
N VAL A 53 -18.71 -5.86 -13.35
CA VAL A 53 -19.58 -6.91 -12.77
C VAL A 53 -20.83 -6.31 -12.10
N LYS A 54 -20.96 -4.98 -12.03
CA LYS A 54 -22.00 -4.27 -11.25
C LYS A 54 -22.09 -4.81 -9.81
N ALA A 55 -20.94 -5.16 -9.26
CA ALA A 55 -20.80 -5.82 -7.96
C ALA A 55 -20.21 -4.85 -6.94
N GLU A 56 -20.80 -3.66 -6.83
CA GLU A 56 -20.46 -2.72 -5.77
C GLU A 56 -21.16 -3.16 -4.49
N SER A 57 -20.39 -3.43 -3.45
CA SER A 57 -20.91 -3.75 -2.11
C SER A 57 -20.41 -2.73 -1.10
N PRO A 58 -21.21 -2.38 -0.07
CA PRO A 58 -20.78 -1.44 0.97
C PRO A 58 -19.47 -1.87 1.66
N MET A 59 -19.32 -3.18 1.92
CA MET A 59 -18.11 -3.75 2.51
C MET A 59 -16.89 -3.64 1.58
N GLY A 60 -17.07 -3.87 0.28
CA GLY A 60 -16.00 -3.72 -0.71
C GLY A 60 -15.49 -2.28 -0.78
N LYS A 61 -16.40 -1.30 -0.69
CA LYS A 61 -16.06 0.13 -0.72
C LYS A 61 -15.28 0.59 0.53
N GLU A 62 -15.62 0.07 1.71
CA GLU A 62 -14.84 0.33 2.93
C GLU A 62 -13.45 -0.30 2.85
N LEU A 63 -13.36 -1.52 2.28
CA LEU A 63 -12.08 -2.21 2.09
C LEU A 63 -11.18 -1.49 1.07
N ASP A 64 -11.76 -0.97 -0.01
CA ASP A 64 -11.10 -0.16 -1.04
C ASP A 64 -10.49 1.10 -0.44
N SER A 65 -11.31 1.87 0.29
CA SER A 65 -10.86 3.03 1.06
C SER A 65 -9.73 2.70 2.04
N LEU A 66 -9.81 1.57 2.75
CA LEU A 66 -8.74 1.14 3.65
C LEU A 66 -7.45 0.79 2.89
N ALA A 67 -7.55 0.08 1.78
CA ALA A 67 -6.42 -0.28 0.93
C ALA A 67 -5.74 0.98 0.36
N ASP A 68 -6.52 1.94 -0.13
CA ASP A 68 -6.04 3.23 -0.62
C ASP A 68 -5.28 4.02 0.43
N VAL A 69 -5.82 4.10 1.65
CA VAL A 69 -5.15 4.80 2.76
C VAL A 69 -3.81 4.15 3.07
N VAL A 70 -3.71 2.83 3.06
CA VAL A 70 -2.43 2.13 3.35
C VAL A 70 -1.44 2.31 2.19
N SER A 71 -1.86 2.06 0.95
CA SER A 71 -0.99 2.02 -0.22
C SER A 71 -0.59 3.41 -0.73
N PHE A 72 -1.46 4.41 -0.65
CA PHE A 72 -1.22 5.77 -1.16
C PHE A 72 -1.13 6.84 -0.07
N GLY A 73 -1.56 6.55 1.16
CA GLY A 73 -1.37 7.43 2.30
C GLY A 73 -0.15 7.04 3.13
N VAL A 74 -0.24 5.88 3.79
CA VAL A 74 0.72 5.44 4.80
C VAL A 74 2.07 5.10 4.17
N LEU A 75 2.11 4.22 3.16
CA LEU A 75 3.38 3.79 2.55
C LEU A 75 4.18 4.97 1.95
N PRO A 76 3.59 5.90 1.16
CA PRO A 76 4.33 7.06 0.66
C PRO A 76 4.79 8.02 1.77
N ALA A 77 3.99 8.20 2.83
CA ALA A 77 4.37 9.02 3.97
C ALA A 77 5.60 8.43 4.70
N PHE A 78 5.63 7.12 4.90
CA PHE A 78 6.79 6.44 5.46
C PHE A 78 8.00 6.51 4.53
N LEU A 79 7.80 6.38 3.22
CA LEU A 79 8.88 6.50 2.23
C LEU A 79 9.52 7.90 2.27
N TRP A 80 8.69 8.94 2.38
CA TRP A 80 9.14 10.31 2.55
C TRP A 80 9.90 10.49 3.86
N PHE A 81 9.35 9.97 4.96
CA PHE A 81 10.00 10.01 6.26
C PHE A 81 11.36 9.29 6.26
N TYR A 82 11.50 8.16 5.56
CA TYR A 82 12.78 7.48 5.37
C TYR A 82 13.82 8.41 4.74
N TYR A 83 13.47 9.13 3.68
CA TYR A 83 14.41 10.06 3.04
C TYR A 83 14.76 11.25 3.93
N ILE A 84 13.80 11.77 4.71
CA ILE A 84 14.10 12.80 5.72
C ILE A 84 15.08 12.25 6.76
N LEU A 85 14.82 11.06 7.30
CA LEU A 85 15.69 10.42 8.28
C LEU A 85 17.11 10.25 7.75
N GLN A 86 17.26 9.77 6.51
CA GLN A 86 18.57 9.63 5.86
C GLN A 86 19.28 10.97 5.62
N SER A 87 18.53 12.06 5.44
CA SER A 87 19.11 13.40 5.28
C SER A 87 19.60 14.01 6.59
N VAL A 88 18.95 13.68 7.71
CA VAL A 88 19.34 14.16 9.06
C VAL A 88 20.43 13.28 9.66
N GLN A 89 20.29 11.95 9.51
CA GLN A 89 21.22 10.96 10.03
C GLN A 89 21.44 9.85 9.00
N PRO A 90 22.44 10.00 8.11
CA PRO A 90 22.77 9.00 7.11
C PRO A 90 23.09 7.64 7.74
N GLY A 91 22.46 6.58 7.24
CA GLY A 91 22.63 5.21 7.73
C GLY A 91 21.69 4.82 8.87
N ALA A 92 20.88 5.75 9.40
CA ALA A 92 19.87 5.41 10.40
C ALA A 92 18.82 4.45 9.81
N SER A 93 18.50 3.41 10.57
CA SER A 93 17.44 2.46 10.25
C SER A 93 16.20 2.73 11.10
N PHE A 94 15.03 2.34 10.62
CA PHE A 94 13.78 2.45 11.39
C PHE A 94 13.85 1.69 12.73
N THR A 95 14.70 0.66 12.82
CA THR A 95 14.94 -0.13 14.04
C THR A 95 15.78 0.60 15.10
N GLU A 96 16.46 1.68 14.73
CA GLU A 96 17.30 2.46 15.65
C GLU A 96 16.57 3.67 16.25
N ILE A 97 15.34 3.95 15.79
CA ILE A 97 14.52 5.02 16.35
C ILE A 97 14.11 4.59 17.76
N PRO A 98 14.47 5.34 18.83
CA PRO A 98 14.03 5.01 20.18
C PRO A 98 12.51 5.13 20.23
N VAL A 99 11.82 3.99 20.29
CA VAL A 99 10.43 3.93 20.72
C VAL A 99 10.44 4.09 22.23
N GLY A 100 10.35 5.35 22.67
CA GLY A 100 10.27 5.70 24.10
C GLY A 100 9.11 5.04 24.81
#